data_AF-A0A227J3E1-F1
#
_entry.id   AF-A0A227J3E1-F1
#
_cell.length_a   1.000
_cell.length_b   1.000
_cell.length_c   1.000
_cell.angle_alpha   90.00
_cell.angle_beta   90.00
_cell.angle_gamma   90.00
#
_symmetry.space_group_name_H-M   'P 1'
#
loop_
_entity.id
_entity.type
_entity.pdbx_description
1 polymer ?
#
loop_
_entity_poly.entity_id
_entity_poly.type
_entity_poly.pdbx_seq_one_letter_code
_entity_poly.pdbx_strand_id
1 'polypeptide(L)'
;VADSNKELLEQKVPSVFYPKEEWSSTSKNLRVAGFGPVPPFFEARQTLAGTFDEEWIENRKPMLPLDFDRRFFQSAPADQQCKGFLKGGERLMMSGF
;
A
#
# COMPACT_ATOMS: atom_id res chain seq x y z
N VAL A 1 10.77 -17.58 -22.75
CA VAL A 1 9.71 -18.40 -22.14
C VAL A 1 10.39 -19.69 -21.77
N ALA A 2 10.26 -20.17 -20.54
CA ALA A 2 10.93 -21.42 -20.14
C ALA A 2 10.37 -22.59 -20.96
N ASP A 3 11.25 -23.47 -21.42
CA ASP A 3 10.90 -24.57 -22.33
C ASP A 3 10.44 -25.83 -21.55
N SER A 4 10.53 -25.80 -20.22
CA SER A 4 10.08 -26.89 -19.35
C SER A 4 9.62 -26.42 -17.96
N ASN A 5 8.81 -27.25 -17.28
CA ASN A 5 8.40 -27.01 -15.89
C ASN A 5 9.57 -27.00 -14.90
N LYS A 6 10.64 -27.78 -15.17
CA LYS A 6 11.83 -27.79 -14.32
C LYS A 6 12.54 -26.43 -14.36
N GLU A 7 12.69 -25.87 -15.55
CA GLU A 7 13.29 -24.55 -15.75
C GLU A 7 12.45 -23.43 -15.13
N LEU A 8 11.11 -23.51 -15.21
CA LEU A 8 10.21 -22.57 -14.52
C LEU A 8 10.41 -22.55 -13.00
N LEU A 9 10.62 -23.72 -12.39
CA LEU A 9 10.80 -23.83 -10.94
C LEU A 9 12.17 -23.32 -10.45
N GLU A 10 13.19 -23.33 -11.33
CA GLU A 10 14.52 -22.81 -11.04
C GLU A 10 14.63 -21.29 -11.29
N GLN A 11 13.68 -20.71 -12.04
CA GLN A 11 13.66 -19.29 -12.34
C GLN A 11 13.17 -18.46 -11.14
N LYS A 12 13.93 -17.42 -10.78
CA LYS A 12 13.46 -16.43 -9.81
C LYS A 12 12.25 -15.69 -10.38
N VAL A 13 11.10 -15.86 -9.74
CA VAL A 13 9.90 -15.08 -10.08
C VAL A 13 10.15 -13.59 -9.85
N PRO A 14 9.65 -12.70 -10.72
CA PRO A 14 9.64 -11.28 -10.45
C PRO A 14 8.92 -11.03 -9.12
N SER A 15 9.62 -10.46 -8.15
CA SER A 15 9.10 -10.22 -6.83
C SER A 15 9.72 -8.93 -6.27
N VAL A 16 8.90 -8.18 -5.55
CA VAL A 16 9.32 -6.96 -4.86
C VAL A 16 9.38 -7.29 -3.38
N PHE A 17 10.53 -7.02 -2.76
CA PHE A 17 10.74 -7.20 -1.33
C PHE A 17 11.28 -5.91 -0.73
N TYR A 18 11.03 -5.71 0.57
CA TYR A 18 11.75 -4.70 1.32
C TYR A 18 13.24 -5.05 1.42
N PRO A 19 14.12 -4.06 1.65
CA PRO A 19 15.52 -4.35 1.92
C PRO A 19 15.68 -5.39 3.03
N LYS A 20 16.54 -6.40 2.80
CA LYS A 20 16.82 -7.51 3.73
C LYS A 20 15.69 -8.54 3.88
N GLU A 21 14.62 -8.42 3.10
CA GLU A 21 13.61 -9.47 2.94
C GLU A 21 13.87 -10.21 1.63
N GLU A 22 13.76 -11.54 1.68
CA GLU A 22 13.93 -12.41 0.52
C GLU A 22 12.89 -13.51 0.57
N TRP A 23 12.60 -14.07 -0.60
CA TRP A 23 11.79 -15.27 -0.68
C TRP A 23 12.44 -16.42 0.09
N SER A 24 11.61 -17.14 0.84
CA SER A 24 12.00 -18.34 1.58
C SER A 24 10.87 -19.36 1.46
N SER A 25 11.23 -20.64 1.33
CA SER A 25 10.27 -21.75 1.34
C SER A 25 9.65 -22.00 2.71
N THR A 26 10.28 -21.50 3.78
CA THR A 26 9.70 -21.50 5.13
C THR A 26 8.73 -20.33 5.29
N SER A 27 7.60 -20.57 5.96
CA SER A 27 6.56 -19.58 6.28
C SER A 27 7.08 -18.48 7.20
N LYS A 28 7.87 -17.56 6.65
CA LYS A 28 8.26 -16.30 7.30
C LYS A 28 7.18 -15.28 6.96
N ASN A 29 6.75 -14.51 7.96
CA ASN A 29 5.86 -13.37 7.73
C ASN A 29 6.65 -12.27 6.99
N LEU A 30 6.58 -12.27 5.65
CA LEU A 30 7.13 -11.22 4.79
C LEU A 30 6.12 -10.08 4.70
N ARG A 31 6.63 -8.84 4.62
CA ARG A 31 5.76 -7.70 4.39
C ARG A 31 5.42 -7.61 2.91
N VAL A 32 4.18 -7.23 2.61
CA VAL A 32 3.77 -6.97 1.23
C VAL A 32 4.43 -5.67 0.78
N ALA A 33 5.33 -5.77 -0.20
CA ALA A 33 5.99 -4.65 -0.82
C ALA A 33 5.43 -4.39 -2.22
N GLY A 34 5.43 -3.14 -2.65
CA GLY A 34 4.98 -2.75 -3.98
C GLY A 34 5.15 -1.26 -4.23
N PHE A 35 5.14 -0.86 -5.50
CA PHE A 35 5.22 0.55 -5.92
C PHE A 35 3.88 1.07 -6.48
N GLY A 36 2.86 0.21 -6.53
CA GLY A 36 1.53 0.57 -7.01
C GLY A 36 0.67 1.23 -5.92
N PRO A 37 -0.42 1.93 -6.32
CA PRO A 37 -1.40 2.44 -5.37
C PRO A 37 -2.05 1.31 -4.56
N VAL A 38 -2.21 1.53 -3.25
CA VAL A 38 -2.95 0.65 -2.35
C VAL A 38 -4.46 0.85 -2.59
N PRO A 39 -5.24 -0.20 -2.89
CA PRO A 39 -6.69 -0.09 -3.07
C PRO A 39 -7.42 0.37 -1.79
N PRO A 40 -8.56 1.08 -1.90
CA PRO A 40 -9.26 1.63 -0.72
C PRO A 40 -9.88 0.57 0.20
N PHE A 41 -10.18 -0.63 -0.34
CA PHE A 41 -10.74 -1.76 0.42
C PHE A 41 -9.68 -2.66 1.05
N PHE A 42 -8.38 -2.37 0.87
CA PHE A 42 -7.33 -3.05 1.62
C PHE A 42 -7.30 -2.48 3.04
N GLU A 43 -7.03 -3.34 4.03
CA GLU A 43 -7.03 -3.00 5.46
C GLU A 43 -6.25 -1.71 5.78
N ALA A 44 -5.09 -1.52 5.13
CA ALA A 44 -4.23 -0.34 5.28
C ALA A 44 -4.93 1.00 4.97
N ARG A 45 -5.99 1.00 4.17
CA ARG A 45 -6.81 2.18 3.86
C ARG A 45 -8.22 2.07 4.41
N GLN A 46 -8.83 0.88 4.39
CA GLN A 46 -10.21 0.67 4.85
C GLN A 46 -10.42 1.15 6.28
N THR A 47 -9.46 0.88 7.17
CA THR A 47 -9.50 1.29 8.58
C THR A 47 -9.51 2.81 8.79
N LEU A 48 -9.14 3.60 7.76
CA LEU A 48 -9.12 5.06 7.79
C LEU A 48 -10.43 5.69 7.28
N ALA A 49 -11.33 4.88 6.71
CA ALA A 49 -12.59 5.37 6.15
C ALA A 49 -13.61 5.81 7.22
N GLY A 50 -13.36 5.47 8.49
CA GLY A 50 -14.29 5.69 9.59
C GLY A 50 -15.44 4.68 9.61
N THR A 51 -16.40 4.94 10.49
CA THR A 51 -17.50 4.02 10.79
C THR A 51 -18.78 4.44 10.06
N PHE A 52 -19.35 3.53 9.25
CA PHE A 52 -20.60 3.74 8.50
C PHE A 52 -21.72 2.85 9.07
N ASP A 53 -22.14 3.12 10.31
CA ASP A 53 -23.18 2.39 11.05
C ASP A 53 -24.56 3.07 10.97
N GLU A 54 -25.55 2.56 11.70
CA GLU A 54 -26.92 3.10 11.74
C GLU A 54 -26.95 4.56 12.24
N GLU A 55 -26.12 4.91 13.21
CA GLU A 55 -26.05 6.29 13.72
C GLU A 55 -25.56 7.25 12.62
N TRP A 56 -24.58 6.81 11.81
CA TRP A 56 -24.18 7.55 10.62
C TRP A 56 -25.32 7.69 9.61
N ILE A 57 -26.09 6.62 9.37
CA ILE A 57 -27.22 6.63 8.42
C ILE A 57 -28.29 7.64 8.83
N GLU A 58 -28.71 7.62 10.09
CA GLU A 58 -29.82 8.43 10.59
C GLU A 58 -29.44 9.90 10.77
N ASN A 59 -28.22 10.18 11.26
CA ASN A 59 -27.88 11.52 11.77
C ASN A 59 -26.75 12.23 11.00
N ARG A 60 -25.97 11.54 10.16
CA ARG A 60 -24.76 12.12 9.53
C ARG A 60 -24.78 12.10 8.01
N LYS A 61 -25.36 11.06 7.39
CA LYS A 61 -25.47 10.92 5.94
C LYS A 61 -26.06 12.21 5.33
N PRO A 62 -25.47 12.76 4.24
CA PRO A 62 -24.45 12.20 3.36
C PRO A 62 -23.00 12.58 3.72
N MET A 63 -22.74 13.18 4.88
CA MET A 63 -21.40 13.62 5.26
C MET A 63 -20.50 12.45 5.65
N LEU A 64 -19.18 12.64 5.61
CA LEU A 64 -18.22 11.63 6.10
C LEU A 64 -18.44 11.32 7.59
N PRO A 65 -18.14 10.08 8.04
CA PRO A 65 -18.09 9.72 9.45
C PRO A 65 -17.24 10.69 10.27
N LEU A 66 -17.56 10.85 11.54
CA LEU A 66 -16.81 11.75 12.44
C LEU A 66 -15.38 11.27 12.70
N ASP A 67 -15.17 9.96 12.65
CA ASP A 67 -13.89 9.26 12.81
C ASP A 67 -13.15 9.06 11.47
N PHE A 68 -13.62 9.65 10.37
CA PHE A 68 -12.92 9.61 9.09
C PHE A 68 -11.52 10.24 9.20
N ASP A 69 -10.49 9.51 8.76
CA ASP A 69 -9.13 10.00 8.74
C ASP A 69 -8.71 10.43 7.33
N ARG A 70 -8.24 11.67 7.17
CA ARG A 70 -7.80 12.22 5.88
C ARG A 70 -6.66 11.43 5.23
N ARG A 71 -5.91 10.63 6.00
CA ARG A 71 -4.92 9.67 5.48
C ARG A 71 -5.55 8.66 4.52
N PHE A 72 -6.86 8.42 4.57
CA PHE A 72 -7.59 7.59 3.61
C PHE A 72 -7.32 7.99 2.14
N PHE A 73 -7.11 9.28 1.88
CA PHE A 73 -6.83 9.80 0.54
C PHE A 73 -5.39 9.51 0.05
N GLN A 74 -4.49 9.05 0.92
CA GLN A 74 -3.14 8.65 0.54
C GLN A 74 -3.15 7.24 -0.04
N SER A 75 -3.13 7.14 -1.37
CA SER A 75 -3.07 5.85 -2.06
C SER A 75 -1.67 5.26 -2.16
N ALA A 76 -0.61 6.04 -1.92
CA ALA A 76 0.75 5.52 -1.95
C ALA A 76 1.01 4.59 -0.75
N PRO A 77 1.83 3.52 -0.90
CA PRO A 77 2.37 2.76 0.21
C PRO A 77 2.97 3.68 1.30
N ALA A 78 2.83 3.32 2.57
CA ALA A 78 3.18 4.19 3.70
C ALA A 78 4.67 4.60 3.72
N ASP A 79 5.55 3.73 3.26
CA ASP A 79 6.99 3.96 3.11
C ASP A 79 7.35 4.89 1.93
N GLN A 80 6.37 5.18 1.06
CA GLN A 80 6.47 6.06 -0.10
C GLN A 80 5.72 7.39 0.10
N GLN A 81 5.15 7.61 1.28
CA GLN A 81 4.51 8.87 1.64
C GLN A 81 5.51 9.87 2.22
N CYS A 82 5.28 11.16 1.98
CA CYS A 82 6.03 12.22 2.65
C CYS A 82 5.71 12.20 4.16
N LYS A 83 6.73 12.38 5.01
CA LYS A 83 6.56 12.44 6.49
C LYS A 83 5.69 13.60 6.97
N GLY A 84 5.38 14.55 6.11
CA GLY A 84 4.53 15.71 6.37
C GLY A 84 4.06 16.34 5.07
N PHE A 85 3.41 17.49 5.18
CA PHE A 85 2.95 18.23 4.01
C PHE A 85 4.13 18.84 3.25
N LEU A 86 4.07 18.76 1.92
CA LEU A 86 4.90 19.56 1.04
C LEU A 86 4.52 21.04 1.22
N LYS A 87 5.52 21.89 1.40
CA LYS A 87 5.39 23.33 1.56
C LYS A 87 5.63 24.09 0.25
N GLY A 88 6.20 23.42 -0.75
CA GLY A 88 6.64 24.03 -1.99
C GLY A 88 8.09 24.54 -1.88
N GLY A 89 8.80 24.51 -3.01
CA GLY A 89 10.22 24.89 -3.08
C GLY A 89 11.19 23.77 -2.68
N GLU A 90 10.70 22.57 -2.37
CA GLU A 90 11.54 21.41 -2.16
C GLU A 90 12.33 21.06 -3.44
N ARG A 91 13.62 20.77 -3.27
CA ARG A 91 14.44 20.27 -4.38
C ARG A 91 14.06 18.82 -4.67
N LEU A 92 13.57 18.57 -5.88
CA LEU A 92 13.33 17.22 -6.38
C LEU A 92 14.56 16.72 -7.14
N MET A 93 14.90 15.45 -6.95
CA MET A 93 15.96 14.77 -7.69
C MET A 93 15.43 13.41 -8.15
N MET A 94 15.74 13.06 -9.39
CA MET A 94 15.44 11.76 -9.98
C MET A 94 16.76 11.21 -10.52
N SER A 95 17.03 9.94 -10.26
CA SER A 95 18.28 9.26 -10.65
C SER A 95 18.00 7.80 -11.01
N GLY A 96 18.84 7.19 -11.85
CA GLY A 96 18.77 5.76 -12.17
C GLY A 96 17.98 5.40 -13.43
N PHE A 97 18.17 6.18 -14.51
CA PHE A 97 17.79 5.78 -15.87
C PHE A 97 18.99 5.14 -16.56
#